data_AF-A0A6V6ZJU6-F1
#
_entry.id   AF-A0A6V6ZJU6-F1
#
_cell.length_a   1.000
_cell.length_b   1.000
_cell.length_c   1.000
_cell.angle_alpha   90.00
_cell.angle_beta   90.00
_cell.angle_gamma   90.00
#
_symmetry.space_group_name_H-M   'P 1'
#
loop_
_entity.id
_entity.type
_entity.pdbx_description
1 polymer ?
#
loop_
_entity_poly.entity_id
_entity_poly.type
_entity_poly.pdbx_seq_one_letter_code
_entity_poly.pdbx_strand_id
1 'polypeptide(L)'
;MTLISALPASDSYLTTGSGSRPSLYAVSELATASFAAVGQELARLIAALNLAPSAPEVSVDHRMASLWYGFSFKADGWEMPSLWDAIAGDYQAADGWIRLHTNLPRHRAAAFKVLGAKPDREAVSQALKTWAISDLETAIVAEGGVAAAMRSRSDWLDHPQGRAASRDPLIGWTNPRQITLRDRQQATAERPLSGLRVLDLTRVLAGPVSTRTLAGFGAEVLRVDPPGWDEPGVIPDISLGKRCTYLDLKSPAGIEQLQSLLAQADVFVHGYRPGALDALGLTQAKRDELAPNRVEVTLNAYGWQGPWASRRGFDSLVQMSSGIADAGRVWAKSDQPTPLPVQALDHATGYLMAAAILSALAEAASGGSVMQARLSLARTAELLASLAKSETSEDITQAMPADFSDTPENSGWGKGHRLKPALSVGKANMDWPLPASKLGSSQPNWPTSKS
;
A
#
# COMPACT_ATOMS: atom_id res chain seq x y z
N MET A 1 -3.47 21.54 -15.73
CA MET A 1 -2.83 20.48 -14.92
C MET A 1 -3.68 20.30 -13.69
N THR A 2 -4.45 19.22 -13.63
CA THR A 2 -5.18 18.87 -12.40
C THR A 2 -4.84 17.44 -12.03
N LEU A 3 -3.55 17.24 -11.74
CA LEU A 3 -3.12 16.04 -11.04
C LEU A 3 -3.81 16.01 -9.67
N ILE A 4 -4.26 14.82 -9.26
CA ILE A 4 -4.92 14.63 -7.97
C ILE A 4 -4.00 15.09 -6.81
N SER A 5 -4.56 15.86 -5.88
CA SER A 5 -3.83 16.43 -4.74
C SER A 5 -4.54 16.26 -3.40
N ALA A 6 -5.81 15.84 -3.43
CA ALA A 6 -6.67 15.63 -2.27
C ALA A 6 -7.62 14.45 -2.55
N LEU A 7 -8.31 13.97 -1.51
CA LEU A 7 -9.44 13.05 -1.68
C LEU A 7 -10.57 13.75 -2.45
N PRO A 8 -11.36 13.01 -3.26
CA PRO A 8 -12.52 13.58 -3.93
C PRO A 8 -13.57 14.07 -2.93
N ALA A 9 -14.36 15.06 -3.34
CA ALA A 9 -15.51 15.51 -2.55
C ALA A 9 -16.57 14.40 -2.50
N SER A 10 -17.26 14.26 -1.37
CA SER A 10 -18.21 13.17 -1.13
C SER A 10 -19.44 13.21 -2.04
N ASP A 11 -19.73 14.36 -2.65
CA ASP A 11 -20.82 14.57 -3.61
C ASP A 11 -20.40 14.31 -5.08
N SER A 12 -19.13 13.98 -5.32
CA SER A 12 -18.64 13.74 -6.68
C SER A 12 -18.84 12.31 -7.18
N TYR A 13 -19.25 11.37 -6.31
CA TYR A 13 -19.45 9.96 -6.61
C TYR A 13 -20.65 9.40 -5.86
N LEU A 14 -21.23 8.30 -6.36
CA LEU A 14 -22.30 7.59 -5.67
C LEU A 14 -21.71 6.69 -4.57
N THR A 15 -22.37 6.65 -3.42
CA THR A 15 -22.02 5.74 -2.33
C THR A 15 -23.20 4.83 -2.01
N THR A 16 -22.96 3.53 -1.93
CA THR A 16 -23.93 2.53 -1.45
C THR A 16 -23.40 1.82 -0.21
N GLY A 17 -24.26 1.06 0.49
CA GLY A 17 -23.88 0.40 1.73
C GLY A 17 -23.71 1.37 2.91
N SER A 18 -23.44 0.84 4.11
CA SER A 18 -23.28 1.65 5.31
C SER A 18 -22.43 0.92 6.37
N GLY A 19 -22.29 1.54 7.55
CA GLY A 19 -21.53 1.01 8.69
C GLY A 19 -20.15 1.65 8.86
N SER A 20 -19.49 1.41 9.98
CA SER A 20 -18.14 1.89 10.23
C SER A 20 -17.29 0.88 11.01
N ARG A 21 -15.97 0.92 10.85
CA ARG A 21 -15.10 0.15 11.73
C ARG A 21 -15.08 0.76 13.15
N PRO A 22 -15.04 -0.07 14.21
CA PRO A 22 -14.95 0.41 15.59
C PRO A 22 -13.55 0.99 15.85
N SER A 23 -13.41 2.29 15.63
CA SER A 23 -12.18 3.07 15.78
C SER A 23 -12.53 4.51 16.15
N LEU A 24 -11.61 5.20 16.83
CA LEU A 24 -11.69 6.65 17.01
C LEU A 24 -11.73 7.38 15.66
N TYR A 25 -10.96 6.89 14.68
CA TYR A 25 -10.75 7.55 13.40
C TYR A 25 -11.73 7.05 12.33
N ALA A 26 -11.96 7.89 11.32
CA ALA A 26 -12.84 7.68 10.17
C ALA A 26 -12.26 6.67 9.15
N VAL A 27 -12.00 5.44 9.59
CA VAL A 27 -11.32 4.41 8.77
C VAL A 27 -12.15 3.99 7.56
N SER A 28 -13.47 3.84 7.73
CA SER A 28 -14.36 3.42 6.64
C SER A 28 -14.58 4.54 5.62
N GLU A 29 -14.62 5.79 6.07
CA GLU A 29 -14.69 6.97 5.21
C GLU A 29 -13.39 7.16 4.43
N LEU A 30 -12.23 6.97 5.07
CA LEU A 30 -10.95 6.94 4.37
C LEU A 30 -10.92 5.85 3.29
N ALA A 31 -11.46 4.66 3.60
CA ALA A 31 -11.59 3.59 2.64
C ALA A 31 -12.41 4.01 1.42
N THR A 32 -13.64 4.45 1.65
CA THR A 32 -14.56 4.91 0.61
C THR A 32 -13.97 6.03 -0.24
N ALA A 33 -13.41 7.07 0.38
CA ALA A 33 -12.83 8.21 -0.33
C ALA A 33 -11.57 7.82 -1.14
N SER A 34 -10.75 6.88 -0.63
CA SER A 34 -9.58 6.39 -1.34
C SER A 34 -9.94 5.53 -2.56
N PHE A 35 -11.00 4.72 -2.47
CA PHE A 35 -11.57 4.00 -3.63
C PHE A 35 -12.20 4.98 -4.63
N ALA A 36 -12.92 5.99 -4.14
CA ALA A 36 -13.48 7.04 -4.99
C ALA A 36 -12.37 7.79 -5.74
N ALA A 37 -11.23 8.06 -5.12
CA ALA A 37 -10.08 8.69 -5.79
C ALA A 37 -9.59 7.85 -6.98
N VAL A 38 -9.51 6.53 -6.82
CA VAL A 38 -9.21 5.60 -7.94
C VAL A 38 -10.30 5.69 -9.01
N GLY A 39 -11.57 5.65 -8.60
CA GLY A 39 -12.71 5.68 -9.52
C GLY A 39 -12.76 6.95 -10.37
N GLN A 40 -12.57 8.11 -9.75
CA GLN A 40 -12.58 9.42 -10.42
C GLN A 40 -11.45 9.56 -11.43
N GLU A 41 -10.23 9.19 -11.05
CA GLU A 41 -9.09 9.27 -11.97
C GLU A 41 -9.17 8.20 -13.08
N LEU A 42 -9.79 7.04 -12.81
CA LEU A 42 -10.08 6.05 -13.85
C LEU A 42 -11.14 6.56 -14.83
N ALA A 43 -12.22 7.18 -14.33
CA ALA A 43 -13.27 7.77 -15.16
C ALA A 43 -12.71 8.86 -16.07
N ARG A 44 -11.81 9.70 -15.52
CA ARG A 44 -11.08 10.72 -16.27
C ARG A 44 -10.17 10.10 -17.33
N LEU A 45 -9.46 9.03 -17.01
CA LEU A 45 -8.64 8.30 -17.98
C LEU A 45 -9.47 7.69 -19.11
N ILE A 46 -10.61 7.08 -18.80
CA ILE A 46 -11.53 6.50 -19.80
C ILE A 46 -11.96 7.56 -20.81
N ALA A 47 -12.35 8.75 -20.33
CA ALA A 47 -12.72 9.87 -21.19
C ALA A 47 -11.52 10.38 -22.02
N ALA A 48 -10.36 10.57 -21.38
CA ALA A 48 -9.15 11.07 -22.05
C ALA A 48 -8.63 10.12 -23.14
N LEU A 49 -8.91 8.81 -23.03
CA LEU A 49 -8.60 7.80 -24.04
C LEU A 49 -9.70 7.60 -25.08
N ASN A 50 -10.79 8.37 -25.02
CA ASN A 50 -11.96 8.21 -25.89
C ASN A 50 -12.57 6.79 -25.83
N LEU A 51 -12.46 6.09 -24.71
CA LEU A 51 -13.07 4.78 -24.50
C LEU A 51 -14.58 4.89 -24.17
N ALA A 52 -15.02 6.08 -23.78
CA ALA A 52 -16.42 6.46 -23.57
C ALA A 52 -16.63 7.92 -24.03
N PRO A 53 -17.87 8.32 -24.38
CA PRO A 53 -18.15 9.69 -24.84
C PRO A 53 -17.97 10.77 -23.75
N SER A 54 -18.00 10.38 -22.48
CA SER A 54 -17.77 11.24 -21.32
C SER A 54 -17.17 10.44 -20.17
N ALA A 55 -16.70 11.11 -19.12
CA ALA A 55 -16.28 10.45 -17.88
C ALA A 55 -17.46 9.62 -17.32
N PRO A 56 -17.31 8.30 -17.11
CA PRO A 56 -18.38 7.48 -16.56
C PRO A 56 -18.67 7.80 -15.08
N GLU A 57 -19.87 7.44 -14.64
CA GLU A 57 -20.27 7.53 -13.23
C GLU A 57 -19.41 6.62 -12.35
N VAL A 58 -19.06 7.11 -11.17
CA VAL A 58 -18.27 6.38 -10.16
C VAL A 58 -19.20 6.00 -9.01
N SER A 59 -19.21 4.72 -8.66
CA SER A 59 -19.96 4.19 -7.52
C SER A 59 -19.05 3.37 -6.61
N VAL A 60 -19.14 3.65 -5.31
CA VAL A 60 -18.37 2.97 -4.26
C VAL A 60 -19.32 2.33 -3.25
N ASP A 61 -19.18 1.02 -3.04
CA ASP A 61 -19.83 0.34 -1.92
C ASP A 61 -18.98 0.57 -0.66
N HIS A 62 -19.51 1.37 0.27
CA HIS A 62 -18.86 1.77 1.51
C HIS A 62 -18.50 0.60 2.42
N ARG A 63 -19.39 -0.40 2.51
CA ARG A 63 -19.13 -1.59 3.32
C ARG A 63 -18.00 -2.41 2.70
N MET A 64 -18.06 -2.65 1.39
CA MET A 64 -17.01 -3.38 0.68
C MET A 64 -15.69 -2.63 0.76
N ALA A 65 -15.65 -1.32 0.53
CA ALA A 65 -14.44 -0.50 0.64
C ALA A 65 -13.77 -0.68 2.01
N SER A 66 -14.57 -0.61 3.07
CA SER A 66 -14.13 -0.85 4.45
C SER A 66 -13.61 -2.27 4.68
N LEU A 67 -14.25 -3.30 4.11
CA LEU A 67 -13.81 -4.69 4.23
C LEU A 67 -12.53 -4.99 3.42
N TRP A 68 -12.34 -4.33 2.27
CA TRP A 68 -11.12 -4.42 1.44
C TRP A 68 -9.88 -3.81 2.09
N TYR A 69 -10.03 -3.03 3.17
CA TYR A 69 -8.92 -2.63 4.04
C TYR A 69 -8.44 -3.78 4.96
N GLY A 70 -9.19 -4.88 5.04
CA GLY A 70 -8.75 -6.13 5.64
C GLY A 70 -8.33 -7.14 4.58
N PHE A 71 -8.40 -8.43 4.94
CA PHE A 71 -8.17 -9.52 4.00
C PHE A 71 -9.39 -9.73 3.09
N SER A 72 -9.17 -9.64 1.78
CA SER A 72 -10.21 -9.85 0.77
C SER A 72 -10.48 -11.32 0.47
N PHE A 73 -9.59 -12.22 0.87
CA PHE A 73 -9.68 -13.64 0.57
C PHE A 73 -10.11 -14.46 1.79
N LYS A 74 -11.08 -15.34 1.58
CA LYS A 74 -11.50 -16.36 2.55
C LYS A 74 -11.15 -17.74 2.02
N ALA A 75 -10.26 -18.43 2.73
CA ALA A 75 -9.87 -19.81 2.42
C ALA A 75 -11.03 -20.79 2.61
N ASP A 76 -11.09 -21.81 1.75
CA ASP A 76 -12.05 -22.93 1.79
C ASP A 76 -11.27 -24.24 2.03
N GLY A 77 -11.38 -24.81 3.23
CA GLY A 77 -10.69 -26.05 3.60
C GLY A 77 -9.20 -25.91 3.96
N TRP A 78 -8.71 -24.68 4.17
CA TRP A 78 -7.34 -24.41 4.66
C TRP A 78 -7.29 -23.11 5.48
N GLU A 79 -6.19 -22.89 6.21
CA GLU A 79 -6.01 -21.72 7.05
C GLU A 79 -4.99 -20.75 6.45
N MET A 80 -5.33 -19.46 6.43
CA MET A 80 -4.38 -18.43 6.02
C MET A 80 -3.27 -18.29 7.06
N PRO A 81 -2.00 -18.11 6.64
CA PRO A 81 -0.91 -17.86 7.57
C PRO A 81 -1.18 -16.61 8.41
N SER A 82 -0.73 -16.63 9.68
CA SER A 82 -0.82 -15.45 10.55
C SER A 82 -0.07 -14.26 9.94
N LEU A 83 -0.68 -13.08 10.04
CA LEU A 83 -0.02 -11.82 9.68
C LEU A 83 1.20 -11.56 10.55
N TRP A 84 1.11 -11.89 11.85
CA TRP A 84 2.12 -11.60 12.86
C TRP A 84 2.89 -12.85 13.27
N ASP A 85 4.20 -12.68 13.50
CA ASP A 85 4.95 -13.72 14.20
C ASP A 85 4.66 -13.70 15.71
N ALA A 86 5.17 -14.71 16.41
CA ALA A 86 4.93 -14.90 17.83
C ALA A 86 5.49 -13.80 18.75
N ILE A 87 6.35 -12.92 18.25
CA ILE A 87 7.05 -11.86 19.00
C ILE A 87 6.57 -10.46 18.58
N ALA A 88 6.06 -10.30 17.36
CA ALA A 88 5.57 -9.01 16.88
C ALA A 88 4.40 -8.54 17.74
N GLY A 89 4.41 -7.26 18.13
CA GLY A 89 3.35 -6.68 18.95
C GLY A 89 3.80 -5.54 19.85
N ASP A 90 2.91 -5.15 20.75
CA ASP A 90 3.08 -4.06 21.69
C ASP A 90 3.57 -4.57 23.03
N TYR A 91 4.53 -3.85 23.61
CA TYR A 91 5.14 -4.19 24.87
C TYR A 91 5.27 -2.94 25.74
N GLN A 92 5.03 -3.13 27.03
CA GLN A 92 5.29 -2.12 28.04
C GLN A 92 6.79 -2.13 28.38
N ALA A 93 7.41 -0.95 28.33
CA ALA A 93 8.78 -0.69 28.75
C ALA A 93 8.78 0.18 30.03
N ALA A 94 9.93 0.75 30.42
CA ALA A 94 10.07 1.48 31.68
C ALA A 94 9.19 2.74 31.77
N ASP A 95 9.04 3.46 30.65
CA ASP A 95 8.43 4.79 30.58
C ASP A 95 7.28 4.90 29.56
N GLY A 96 6.89 3.80 28.92
CA GLY A 96 5.78 3.79 27.97
C GLY A 96 5.67 2.51 27.16
N TRP A 97 4.98 2.58 26.02
CA TRP A 97 4.76 1.45 25.13
C TRP A 97 5.63 1.52 23.89
N ILE A 98 6.12 0.37 23.44
CA ILE A 98 6.86 0.22 22.18
C ILE A 98 6.27 -0.93 21.37
N ARG A 99 6.19 -0.74 20.05
CA ARG A 99 5.85 -1.83 19.13
C ARG A 99 7.11 -2.41 18.50
N LEU A 100 7.28 -3.72 18.63
CA LEU A 100 8.31 -4.47 17.92
C LEU A 100 7.70 -5.07 16.64
N HIS A 101 8.39 -4.88 15.50
CA HIS A 101 7.96 -5.46 14.22
C HIS A 101 8.98 -6.51 13.75
N THR A 102 8.77 -7.75 14.19
CA THR A 102 9.72 -8.85 14.01
C THR A 102 9.41 -9.78 12.84
N ASN A 103 8.34 -9.54 12.07
CA ASN A 103 7.83 -10.50 11.07
C ASN A 103 8.89 -10.93 10.04
N LEU A 104 9.86 -10.06 9.75
CA LEU A 104 10.98 -10.36 8.87
C LEU A 104 12.19 -10.88 9.67
N PRO A 105 12.81 -12.01 9.26
CA PRO A 105 13.91 -12.63 10.00
C PRO A 105 15.05 -11.68 10.38
N ARG A 106 15.44 -10.78 9.47
CA ARG A 106 16.50 -9.78 9.74
C ARG A 106 16.11 -8.75 10.79
N HIS A 107 14.84 -8.33 10.83
CA HIS A 107 14.37 -7.35 11.80
C HIS A 107 14.24 -8.00 13.18
N ARG A 108 13.79 -9.26 13.21
CA ARG A 108 13.77 -10.11 14.40
C ARG A 108 15.18 -10.27 14.99
N ALA A 109 16.15 -10.63 14.16
CA ALA A 109 17.53 -10.80 14.59
C ALA A 109 18.12 -9.51 15.19
N ALA A 110 17.87 -8.36 14.57
CA ALA A 110 18.29 -7.06 15.09
C ALA A 110 17.65 -6.75 16.45
N ALA A 111 16.34 -6.97 16.60
CA ALA A 111 15.65 -6.76 17.87
C ALA A 111 16.24 -7.65 18.99
N PHE A 112 16.47 -8.94 18.73
CA PHE A 112 17.06 -9.83 19.72
C PHE A 112 18.51 -9.52 20.07
N LYS A 113 19.29 -9.02 19.10
CA LYS A 113 20.66 -8.58 19.37
C LYS A 113 20.69 -7.40 20.34
N VAL A 114 19.75 -6.47 20.24
CA VAL A 114 19.63 -5.33 21.16
C VAL A 114 19.08 -5.75 22.52
N LEU A 115 18.04 -6.59 22.53
CA LEU A 115 17.38 -7.01 23.77
C LEU A 115 18.19 -8.01 24.60
N GLY A 116 19.07 -8.80 23.95
CA GLY A 116 19.76 -9.91 24.61
C GLY A 116 18.80 -11.01 25.12
N ALA A 117 17.56 -11.02 24.65
CA ALA A 117 16.50 -11.91 25.11
C ALA A 117 16.38 -13.18 24.27
N LYS A 118 15.86 -14.24 24.88
CA LYS A 118 15.43 -15.45 24.16
C LYS A 118 14.21 -15.13 23.28
N PRO A 119 13.96 -15.89 22.19
CA PRO A 119 12.82 -15.71 21.30
C PRO A 119 11.52 -16.21 21.94
N ASP A 120 11.13 -15.57 23.04
CA ASP A 120 9.98 -15.86 23.87
C ASP A 120 9.35 -14.55 24.36
N ARG A 121 8.01 -14.47 24.38
CA ARG A 121 7.31 -13.20 24.70
C ARG A 121 7.54 -12.77 26.15
N GLU A 122 7.62 -13.70 27.09
CA GLU A 122 7.86 -13.35 28.50
C GLU A 122 9.29 -12.83 28.68
N ALA A 123 10.28 -13.52 28.11
CA ALA A 123 11.68 -13.09 28.15
C ALA A 123 11.85 -11.70 27.51
N VAL A 124 11.22 -11.44 26.37
CA VAL A 124 11.19 -10.13 25.71
C VAL A 124 10.56 -9.09 26.62
N SER A 125 9.40 -9.38 27.21
CA SER A 125 8.71 -8.47 28.13
C SER A 125 9.54 -8.11 29.35
N GLN A 126 10.28 -9.07 29.93
CA GLN A 126 11.18 -8.78 31.07
C GLN A 126 12.36 -7.90 30.66
N ALA A 127 12.98 -8.18 29.50
CA ALA A 127 14.09 -7.38 28.99
C ALA A 127 13.68 -5.91 28.76
N LEU A 128 12.44 -5.67 28.31
CA LEU A 128 11.93 -4.34 27.97
C LEU A 128 11.66 -3.45 29.18
N LYS A 129 11.42 -4.01 30.38
CA LYS A 129 11.08 -3.24 31.59
C LYS A 129 12.14 -2.25 32.04
N THR A 130 13.39 -2.43 31.64
CA THR A 130 14.51 -1.54 32.02
C THR A 130 14.85 -0.52 30.93
N TRP A 131 14.21 -0.59 29.77
CA TRP A 131 14.47 0.32 28.66
C TRP A 131 13.52 1.51 28.67
N ALA A 132 14.07 2.70 28.43
CA ALA A 132 13.28 3.82 27.93
C ALA A 132 12.89 3.56 26.47
N ILE A 133 11.63 3.83 26.09
CA ILE A 133 11.12 3.49 24.75
C ILE A 133 11.88 4.19 23.63
N SER A 134 12.34 5.42 23.85
CA SER A 134 13.08 6.21 22.85
C SER A 134 14.49 5.67 22.61
N ASP A 135 15.17 5.26 23.68
CA ASP A 135 16.53 4.70 23.60
C ASP A 135 16.49 3.34 22.92
N LEU A 136 15.50 2.52 23.26
CA LEU A 136 15.32 1.22 22.64
C LEU A 136 14.94 1.31 21.16
N GLU A 137 14.02 2.21 20.82
CA GLU A 137 13.67 2.50 19.42
C GLU A 137 14.93 2.86 18.63
N THR A 138 15.76 3.76 19.18
CA THR A 138 17.02 4.19 18.57
C THR A 138 17.99 3.04 18.40
N ALA A 139 18.18 2.21 19.45
CA ALA A 139 19.09 1.08 19.44
C ALA A 139 18.68 0.02 18.39
N ILE A 140 17.39 -0.35 18.34
CA ILE A 140 16.87 -1.32 17.36
C ILE A 140 17.03 -0.80 15.93
N VAL A 141 16.75 0.47 15.69
CA VAL A 141 16.89 1.08 14.36
C VAL A 141 18.37 1.15 13.94
N ALA A 142 19.27 1.48 14.86
CA ALA A 142 20.71 1.50 14.62
C ALA A 142 21.27 0.11 14.24
N GLU A 143 20.72 -0.96 14.83
CA GLU A 143 21.04 -2.36 14.47
C GLU A 143 20.36 -2.82 13.16
N GLY A 144 19.65 -1.93 12.46
CA GLY A 144 18.97 -2.24 11.20
C GLY A 144 17.63 -2.96 11.36
N GLY A 145 17.12 -3.05 12.59
CA GLY A 145 15.79 -3.50 12.93
C GLY A 145 14.73 -2.41 12.74
N VAL A 146 13.52 -2.71 13.20
CA VAL A 146 12.39 -1.77 13.20
C VAL A 146 11.57 -1.91 14.48
N ALA A 147 11.33 -0.78 15.13
CA ALA A 147 10.44 -0.63 16.27
C ALA A 147 9.92 0.80 16.26
N ALA A 148 8.86 1.05 17.01
CA ALA A 148 8.32 2.39 17.20
C ALA A 148 7.90 2.62 18.65
N ALA A 149 8.47 3.66 19.25
CA ALA A 149 8.00 4.20 20.53
C ALA A 149 6.61 4.83 20.32
N MET A 150 5.67 4.49 21.20
CA MET A 150 4.35 5.12 21.19
C MET A 150 4.48 6.56 21.65
N ARG A 151 3.87 7.48 20.90
CA ARG A 151 3.81 8.91 21.22
C ARG A 151 2.35 9.32 21.35
N SER A 152 2.05 10.39 22.08
CA SER A 152 0.74 11.02 21.97
C SER A 152 0.62 11.79 20.64
N ARG A 153 -0.60 12.20 20.26
CA ARG A 153 -0.78 13.10 19.10
C ARG A 153 -0.02 14.42 19.28
N SER A 154 0.02 14.97 20.50
CA SER A 154 0.74 16.22 20.79
C SER A 154 2.24 16.03 20.60
N ASP A 155 2.82 14.98 21.20
CA ASP A 155 4.26 14.71 21.10
C ASP A 155 4.68 14.47 19.65
N TRP A 156 3.83 13.82 18.85
CA TRP A 156 4.11 13.63 17.43
C TRP A 156 4.14 14.96 16.66
N LEU A 157 3.15 15.83 16.86
CA LEU A 157 3.10 17.14 16.20
C LEU A 157 4.25 18.06 16.64
N ASP A 158 4.77 17.87 17.86
CA ASP A 158 5.97 18.56 18.38
C ASP A 158 7.28 17.86 17.98
N HIS A 159 7.23 16.63 17.47
CA HIS A 159 8.41 15.92 17.01
C HIS A 159 8.87 16.48 15.64
N PRO A 160 10.18 16.63 15.37
CA PRO A 160 10.66 17.12 14.07
C PRO A 160 10.15 16.35 12.86
N GLN A 161 10.02 15.03 12.98
CA GLN A 161 9.43 14.21 11.92
C GLN A 161 7.94 14.43 11.74
N GLY A 162 7.17 14.58 12.83
CA GLY A 162 5.72 14.80 12.71
C GLY A 162 5.41 16.15 12.07
N ARG A 163 6.14 17.21 12.46
CA ARG A 163 6.06 18.51 11.76
C ARG A 163 6.35 18.41 10.26
N ALA A 164 7.33 17.60 9.87
CA ALA A 164 7.66 17.39 8.47
C ALA A 164 6.50 16.66 7.75
N ALA A 165 6.02 15.55 8.32
CA ALA A 165 4.91 14.78 7.77
C ALA A 165 3.61 15.58 7.64
N SER A 166 3.28 16.46 8.59
CA SER A 166 2.08 17.31 8.52
C SER A 166 2.16 18.39 7.43
N ARG A 167 3.37 18.78 7.01
CA ARG A 167 3.61 19.77 5.95
C ARG A 167 3.75 19.17 4.55
N ASP A 168 4.07 17.87 4.46
CA ASP A 168 4.16 17.19 3.18
C ASP A 168 2.81 17.28 2.43
N PRO A 169 2.80 17.43 1.10
CA PRO A 169 1.58 17.27 0.32
C PRO A 169 1.09 15.82 0.43
N LEU A 170 -0.22 15.58 0.31
CA LEU A 170 -0.76 14.22 0.30
C LEU A 170 -0.10 13.37 -0.80
N ILE A 171 0.08 13.99 -1.98
CA ILE A 171 0.81 13.43 -3.11
C ILE A 171 1.87 14.46 -3.53
N GLY A 172 3.13 14.12 -3.34
CA GLY A 172 4.27 14.92 -3.77
C GLY A 172 4.56 14.72 -5.24
N TRP A 173 4.06 15.62 -6.09
CA TRP A 173 4.36 15.64 -7.52
C TRP A 173 5.69 16.32 -7.79
N THR A 174 6.59 15.64 -8.49
CA THR A 174 7.95 16.12 -8.80
C THR A 174 8.34 15.82 -10.25
N ASN A 175 9.40 16.46 -10.74
CA ASN A 175 10.02 16.15 -12.04
C ASN A 175 9.01 16.14 -13.22
N PRO A 176 8.40 17.31 -13.54
CA PRO A 176 7.47 17.39 -14.67
C PRO A 176 8.17 17.05 -15.99
N ARG A 177 7.50 16.25 -16.81
CA ARG A 177 7.96 15.86 -18.14
C ARG A 177 6.80 15.60 -19.10
N GLN A 178 7.13 15.51 -20.38
CA GLN A 178 6.23 15.00 -21.40
C GLN A 178 6.49 13.52 -21.60
N ILE A 179 5.43 12.73 -21.71
CA ILE A 179 5.52 11.31 -22.04
C ILE A 179 4.57 11.00 -23.19
N THR A 180 4.95 10.04 -24.02
CA THR A 180 4.06 9.47 -25.02
C THR A 180 3.51 8.15 -24.50
N LEU A 181 2.20 8.06 -24.33
CA LEU A 181 1.56 6.80 -23.97
C LEU A 181 1.70 5.81 -25.11
N ARG A 182 1.96 4.55 -24.78
CA ARG A 182 1.90 3.46 -25.75
C ARG A 182 0.47 3.30 -26.27
N ASP A 183 0.34 2.92 -27.54
CA ASP A 183 -0.92 2.45 -28.08
C ASP A 183 -1.40 1.21 -27.30
N ARG A 184 -2.69 1.23 -26.93
CA ARG A 184 -3.34 0.23 -26.06
C ARG A 184 -4.60 -0.28 -26.73
N GLN A 185 -4.41 -1.00 -27.84
CA GLN A 185 -5.51 -1.54 -28.66
C GLN A 185 -6.45 -2.47 -27.89
N GLN A 186 -5.98 -3.08 -26.80
CA GLN A 186 -6.80 -3.95 -25.95
C GLN A 186 -7.68 -3.19 -24.94
N ALA A 187 -7.48 -1.88 -24.76
CA ALA A 187 -8.23 -1.09 -23.80
C ALA A 187 -9.68 -0.87 -24.28
N THR A 188 -10.64 -1.13 -23.40
CA THR A 188 -12.07 -0.87 -23.64
C THR A 188 -12.69 -0.14 -22.46
N ALA A 189 -13.94 0.29 -22.57
CA ALA A 189 -14.67 0.87 -21.45
C ALA A 189 -14.79 -0.09 -20.25
N GLU A 190 -14.86 -1.40 -20.50
CA GLU A 190 -14.94 -2.46 -19.49
C GLU A 190 -13.57 -2.81 -18.88
N ARG A 191 -12.50 -2.74 -19.68
CA ARG A 191 -11.12 -3.06 -19.28
C ARG A 191 -10.16 -1.93 -19.69
N PRO A 192 -10.23 -0.76 -19.04
CA PRO A 192 -9.54 0.46 -19.49
C PRO A 192 -8.01 0.40 -19.33
N LEU A 193 -7.48 -0.52 -18.52
CA LEU A 193 -6.04 -0.68 -18.32
C LEU A 193 -5.44 -1.88 -19.08
N SER A 194 -6.22 -2.57 -19.92
CA SER A 194 -5.69 -3.64 -20.77
C SER A 194 -4.53 -3.14 -21.64
N GLY A 195 -3.44 -3.91 -21.68
CA GLY A 195 -2.20 -3.54 -22.39
C GLY A 195 -1.25 -2.62 -21.62
N LEU A 196 -1.65 -2.10 -20.46
CA LEU A 196 -0.77 -1.30 -19.57
C LEU A 196 0.17 -2.23 -18.78
N ARG A 197 1.48 -2.00 -18.87
CA ARG A 197 2.49 -2.79 -18.14
C ARG A 197 2.96 -2.07 -16.88
N VAL A 198 2.78 -2.71 -15.73
CA VAL A 198 3.15 -2.17 -14.41
C VAL A 198 4.26 -3.03 -13.80
N LEU A 199 5.45 -2.46 -13.67
CA LEU A 199 6.58 -3.08 -12.98
C LEU A 199 6.53 -2.73 -11.50
N ASP A 200 6.36 -3.74 -10.66
CA ASP A 200 6.11 -3.62 -9.23
C ASP A 200 7.32 -4.10 -8.40
N LEU A 201 8.06 -3.14 -7.82
CA LEU A 201 9.17 -3.37 -6.87
C LEU A 201 8.74 -3.00 -5.44
N THR A 202 7.49 -3.29 -5.09
CA THR A 202 6.94 -3.06 -3.76
C THR A 202 6.72 -4.36 -3.00
N ARG A 203 6.55 -4.25 -1.68
CA ARG A 203 6.38 -5.40 -0.77
C ARG A 203 5.36 -5.06 0.29
N VAL A 204 4.87 -6.09 0.99
CA VAL A 204 3.93 -5.98 2.09
C VAL A 204 2.53 -5.52 1.63
N LEU A 205 2.14 -4.26 1.81
CA LEU A 205 0.75 -3.84 1.62
C LEU A 205 0.56 -2.62 0.69
N ALA A 206 1.01 -1.41 1.03
CA ALA A 206 0.63 -0.20 0.28
C ALA A 206 0.89 -0.28 -1.24
N GLY A 207 2.14 -0.52 -1.62
CA GLY A 207 2.50 -0.68 -3.02
C GLY A 207 1.76 -1.83 -3.70
N PRO A 208 1.72 -3.04 -3.09
CA PRO A 208 0.96 -4.14 -3.66
C PRO A 208 -0.55 -3.91 -3.77
N VAL A 209 -1.17 -3.16 -2.87
CA VAL A 209 -2.59 -2.75 -2.96
C VAL A 209 -2.81 -1.87 -4.19
N SER A 210 -1.90 -0.92 -4.44
CA SER A 210 -1.93 -0.06 -5.63
C SER A 210 -1.91 -0.88 -6.92
N THR A 211 -0.92 -1.77 -7.07
CA THR A 211 -0.74 -2.53 -8.31
C THR A 211 -1.80 -3.63 -8.48
N ARG A 212 -2.31 -4.22 -7.38
CA ARG A 212 -3.49 -5.11 -7.45
C ARG A 212 -4.71 -4.36 -7.96
N THR A 213 -4.91 -3.13 -7.51
CA THR A 213 -6.04 -2.29 -7.96
C THR A 213 -5.94 -2.04 -9.47
N LEU A 214 -4.76 -1.71 -9.99
CA LEU A 214 -4.54 -1.56 -11.43
C LEU A 214 -4.79 -2.88 -12.20
N ALA A 215 -4.31 -4.01 -11.67
CA ALA A 215 -4.58 -5.33 -12.27
C ALA A 215 -6.09 -5.62 -12.36
N GLY A 216 -6.85 -5.18 -11.36
CA GLY A 216 -8.30 -5.30 -11.30
C GLY A 216 -9.04 -4.58 -12.43
N PHE A 217 -8.41 -3.61 -13.08
CA PHE A 217 -8.98 -2.89 -14.23
C PHE A 217 -8.30 -3.23 -15.57
N GLY A 218 -7.44 -4.26 -15.59
CA GLY A 218 -6.85 -4.81 -16.82
C GLY A 218 -5.34 -4.70 -16.94
N ALA A 219 -4.64 -4.05 -16.02
CA ALA A 219 -3.20 -3.86 -16.15
C ALA A 219 -2.43 -5.19 -16.02
N GLU A 220 -1.40 -5.35 -16.83
CA GLU A 220 -0.42 -6.43 -16.72
C GLU A 220 0.60 -6.07 -15.64
N VAL A 221 0.53 -6.74 -14.49
CA VAL A 221 1.42 -6.45 -13.36
C VAL A 221 2.46 -7.55 -13.20
N LEU A 222 3.74 -7.15 -13.27
CA LEU A 222 4.88 -8.00 -12.96
C LEU A 222 5.53 -7.52 -11.67
N ARG A 223 5.36 -8.30 -10.60
CA ARG A 223 5.99 -8.06 -9.31
C ARG A 223 7.33 -8.78 -9.21
N VAL A 224 8.36 -8.05 -8.79
CA VAL A 224 9.74 -8.53 -8.68
C VAL A 224 10.20 -8.53 -7.23
N ASP A 225 10.60 -9.70 -6.75
CA ASP A 225 11.17 -9.90 -5.41
C ASP A 225 12.56 -10.58 -5.49
N PRO A 226 13.39 -10.51 -4.44
CA PRO A 226 14.66 -11.20 -4.41
C PRO A 226 14.43 -12.69 -4.09
N PRO A 227 15.30 -13.59 -4.59
CA PRO A 227 15.18 -15.01 -4.27
C PRO A 227 15.15 -15.27 -2.76
N GLY A 228 14.24 -16.15 -2.33
CA GLY A 228 14.07 -16.52 -0.92
C GLY A 228 13.32 -15.48 -0.08
N TRP A 229 12.83 -14.39 -0.66
CA TRP A 229 11.88 -13.50 0.01
C TRP A 229 10.50 -14.15 0.10
N ASP A 230 9.85 -13.98 1.26
CA ASP A 230 8.46 -14.37 1.45
C ASP A 230 7.77 -13.46 2.49
N GLU A 231 6.45 -13.37 2.40
CA GLU A 231 5.58 -12.61 3.31
C GLU A 231 4.22 -13.34 3.45
N PRO A 232 4.22 -14.55 4.03
CA PRO A 232 3.13 -15.52 3.88
C PRO A 232 1.78 -15.02 4.42
N GLY A 233 1.80 -14.15 5.43
CA GLY A 233 0.59 -13.57 6.01
C GLY A 233 -0.10 -12.51 5.15
N VAL A 234 0.49 -12.06 4.03
CA VAL A 234 -0.13 -11.06 3.13
C VAL A 234 -0.19 -11.50 1.67
N ILE A 235 0.73 -12.35 1.19
CA ILE A 235 0.79 -12.75 -0.23
C ILE A 235 -0.57 -13.23 -0.78
N PRO A 236 -1.35 -14.11 -0.12
CA PRO A 236 -2.62 -14.60 -0.67
C PRO A 236 -3.63 -13.49 -1.00
N ASP A 237 -3.50 -12.35 -0.34
CA ASP A 237 -4.33 -11.18 -0.58
C ASP A 237 -3.76 -10.31 -1.71
N ILE A 238 -2.48 -9.96 -1.61
CA ILE A 238 -1.86 -8.89 -2.39
C ILE A 238 -1.15 -9.32 -3.68
N SER A 239 -1.03 -10.63 -3.96
CA SER A 239 -0.55 -11.13 -5.26
C SER A 239 -1.66 -11.34 -6.29
N LEU A 240 -2.92 -11.12 -5.91
CA LEU A 240 -4.08 -11.19 -6.80
C LEU A 240 -3.87 -10.32 -8.05
N GLY A 241 -4.11 -10.90 -9.23
CA GLY A 241 -3.97 -10.22 -10.51
C GLY A 241 -2.55 -10.10 -11.04
N LYS A 242 -1.54 -10.62 -10.34
CA LYS A 242 -0.13 -10.36 -10.65
C LYS A 242 0.61 -11.61 -11.06
N ARG A 243 1.58 -11.42 -11.95
CA ARG A 243 2.68 -12.37 -12.14
C ARG A 243 3.78 -12.01 -11.15
N CYS A 244 4.23 -12.99 -10.37
CA CYS A 244 5.25 -12.78 -9.34
C CYS A 244 6.53 -13.55 -9.71
N THR A 245 7.65 -12.84 -9.82
CA THR A 245 8.94 -13.40 -10.23
C THR A 245 10.04 -13.09 -9.22
N TYR A 246 11.12 -13.88 -9.27
CA TYR A 246 12.34 -13.58 -8.53
C TYR A 246 13.42 -13.06 -9.45
N LEU A 247 14.12 -12.02 -9.00
CA LEU A 247 15.36 -11.54 -9.62
C LEU A 247 16.41 -11.27 -8.54
N ASP A 248 17.60 -11.86 -8.71
CA ASP A 248 18.74 -11.53 -7.85
C ASP A 248 19.41 -10.24 -8.33
N LEU A 249 18.98 -9.12 -7.75
CA LEU A 249 19.51 -7.79 -8.05
C LEU A 249 20.92 -7.56 -7.47
N LYS A 250 21.56 -8.56 -6.86
CA LYS A 250 23.00 -8.53 -6.56
C LYS A 250 23.85 -9.06 -7.70
N SER A 251 23.23 -9.75 -8.67
CA SER A 251 23.91 -10.28 -9.85
C SER A 251 23.83 -9.30 -11.02
N PRO A 252 24.88 -9.18 -11.86
CA PRO A 252 24.82 -8.37 -13.08
C PRO A 252 23.66 -8.78 -13.99
N ALA A 253 23.43 -10.08 -14.16
CA ALA A 253 22.33 -10.62 -14.97
C ALA A 253 20.95 -10.23 -14.43
N GLY A 254 20.75 -10.24 -13.11
CA GLY A 254 19.49 -9.81 -12.50
C GLY A 254 19.24 -8.30 -12.67
N ILE A 255 20.29 -7.48 -12.61
CA ILE A 255 20.20 -6.04 -12.91
C ILE A 255 19.87 -5.80 -14.38
N GLU A 256 20.54 -6.49 -15.30
CA GLU A 256 20.27 -6.39 -16.74
C GLU A 256 18.82 -6.80 -17.07
N GLN A 257 18.35 -7.91 -16.48
CA GLN A 257 16.97 -8.35 -16.65
C GLN A 257 15.97 -7.32 -16.12
N LEU A 258 16.24 -6.71 -14.95
CA LEU A 258 15.40 -5.66 -14.40
C LEU A 258 15.38 -4.40 -15.30
N GLN A 259 16.53 -4.01 -15.86
CA GLN A 259 16.62 -2.89 -16.81
C GLN A 259 15.79 -3.16 -18.09
N SER A 260 15.87 -4.38 -18.62
CA SER A 260 15.08 -4.81 -19.78
C SER A 260 13.57 -4.79 -19.50
N LEU A 261 13.16 -5.24 -18.31
CA LEU A 261 11.77 -5.16 -17.85
C LEU A 261 11.30 -3.71 -17.70
N LEU A 262 12.11 -2.84 -17.11
CA LEU A 262 11.82 -1.43 -16.89
C LEU A 262 11.67 -0.68 -18.22
N ALA A 263 12.54 -0.94 -19.20
CA ALA A 263 12.48 -0.31 -20.53
C ALA A 263 11.15 -0.58 -21.27
N GLN A 264 10.46 -1.67 -20.90
CA GLN A 264 9.18 -2.07 -21.47
C GLN A 264 7.97 -1.70 -20.59
N ALA A 265 8.19 -1.16 -19.39
CA ALA A 265 7.11 -0.81 -18.47
C ALA A 265 6.51 0.57 -18.79
N ASP A 266 5.19 0.69 -18.66
CA ASP A 266 4.48 1.97 -18.75
C ASP A 266 4.39 2.64 -17.37
N VAL A 267 4.36 1.83 -16.32
CA VAL A 267 4.30 2.28 -14.93
C VAL A 267 5.38 1.56 -14.13
N PHE A 268 6.12 2.32 -13.34
CA PHE A 268 7.10 1.81 -12.39
C PHE A 268 6.70 2.20 -10.96
N VAL A 269 6.43 1.19 -10.13
CA VAL A 269 6.02 1.37 -8.74
C VAL A 269 7.08 0.79 -7.81
N HIS A 270 7.59 1.57 -6.85
CA HIS A 270 8.60 1.09 -5.91
C HIS A 270 8.44 1.67 -4.50
N GLY A 271 8.74 0.84 -3.50
CA GLY A 271 8.70 1.20 -2.08
C GLY A 271 10.07 1.12 -1.42
N TYR A 272 11.14 1.22 -2.21
CA TYR A 272 12.50 1.14 -1.69
C TYR A 272 12.89 2.45 -1.02
N ARG A 273 13.78 2.36 -0.02
CA ARG A 273 14.29 3.55 0.67
C ARG A 273 14.97 4.49 -0.33
N PRO A 274 14.93 5.82 -0.10
CA PRO A 274 15.71 6.77 -0.88
C PRO A 274 17.17 6.31 -1.04
N GLY A 275 17.69 6.36 -2.26
CA GLY A 275 19.04 5.92 -2.62
C GLY A 275 19.23 4.42 -2.87
N ALA A 276 18.24 3.57 -2.56
CA ALA A 276 18.39 2.11 -2.74
C ALA A 276 18.43 1.69 -4.22
N LEU A 277 17.66 2.35 -5.10
CA LEU A 277 17.75 2.09 -6.54
C LEU A 277 19.05 2.63 -7.14
N ASP A 278 19.53 3.77 -6.64
CA ASP A 278 20.80 4.35 -7.07
C ASP A 278 21.98 3.41 -6.76
N ALA A 279 21.95 2.76 -5.59
CA ALA A 279 22.91 1.73 -5.20
C ALA A 279 22.85 0.46 -6.07
N LEU A 280 21.75 0.25 -6.80
CA LEU A 280 21.59 -0.82 -7.81
C LEU A 280 21.96 -0.35 -9.23
N GLY A 281 22.51 0.87 -9.38
CA GLY A 281 22.84 1.46 -10.67
C GLY A 281 21.61 2.00 -11.45
N LEU A 282 20.43 2.00 -10.83
CA LEU A 282 19.19 2.51 -11.42
C LEU A 282 18.93 3.93 -10.93
N THR A 283 19.88 4.84 -11.16
CA THR A 283 19.73 6.27 -10.82
C THR A 283 18.55 6.90 -11.55
N GLN A 284 18.07 8.05 -11.08
CA GLN A 284 17.01 8.79 -11.77
C GLN A 284 17.32 8.98 -13.26
N ALA A 285 18.52 9.46 -13.58
CA ALA A 285 18.97 9.65 -14.96
C ALA A 285 18.96 8.33 -15.76
N LYS A 286 19.41 7.22 -15.16
CA LYS A 286 19.40 5.92 -15.85
C LYS A 286 17.98 5.42 -16.09
N ARG A 287 17.05 5.62 -15.14
CA ARG A 287 15.64 5.26 -15.35
C ARG A 287 15.00 6.11 -16.44
N ASP A 288 15.35 7.40 -16.54
CA ASP A 288 14.88 8.31 -17.58
C ASP A 288 15.42 7.96 -18.97
N GLU A 289 16.66 7.48 -19.06
CA GLU A 289 17.25 6.93 -20.28
C GLU A 289 16.55 5.63 -20.73
N LEU A 290 16.38 4.67 -19.80
CA LEU A 290 15.83 3.34 -20.11
C LEU A 290 14.33 3.38 -20.44
N ALA A 291 13.57 4.19 -19.71
CA ALA A 291 12.12 4.22 -19.78
C ALA A 291 11.62 5.68 -19.72
N PRO A 292 11.82 6.46 -20.81
CA PRO A 292 11.51 7.89 -20.84
C PRO A 292 10.01 8.18 -20.68
N ASN A 293 9.15 7.25 -21.13
CA ASN A 293 7.69 7.41 -21.12
C ASN A 293 7.00 6.83 -19.88
N ARG A 294 7.74 6.34 -18.89
CA ARG A 294 7.11 5.71 -17.71
C ARG A 294 6.35 6.72 -16.85
N VAL A 295 5.28 6.29 -16.21
CA VAL A 295 4.78 6.90 -14.98
C VAL A 295 5.55 6.28 -13.81
N GLU A 296 6.05 7.10 -12.88
CA GLU A 296 6.77 6.59 -11.69
C GLU A 296 6.07 7.04 -10.42
N VAL A 297 5.76 6.08 -9.56
CA VAL A 297 5.16 6.31 -8.24
C VAL A 297 5.96 5.58 -7.17
N THR A 298 6.24 6.30 -6.08
CA THR A 298 7.02 5.76 -4.98
C THR A 298 6.41 6.11 -3.63
N LEU A 299 6.64 5.24 -2.64
CA LEU A 299 6.22 5.47 -1.27
C LEU A 299 7.35 5.24 -0.27
N ASN A 300 7.24 5.87 0.89
CA ASN A 300 8.00 5.49 2.08
C ASN A 300 7.11 5.54 3.35
N ALA A 301 7.69 5.22 4.51
CA ALA A 301 6.92 5.19 5.75
C ALA A 301 6.70 6.58 6.35
N TYR A 302 7.76 7.39 6.49
CA TYR A 302 7.74 8.57 7.36
C TYR A 302 7.67 9.93 6.66
N GLY A 303 7.65 9.97 5.33
CA GLY A 303 7.65 11.22 4.57
C GLY A 303 9.00 11.49 3.92
N TRP A 304 9.04 12.52 3.07
CA TRP A 304 10.20 12.79 2.20
C TRP A 304 11.15 13.82 2.80
N GLN A 305 10.78 14.37 3.94
CA GLN A 305 11.50 15.39 4.69
C GLN A 305 11.69 14.94 6.14
N GLY A 306 12.54 15.66 6.87
CA GLY A 306 12.80 15.42 8.29
C GLY A 306 13.78 14.28 8.58
N PRO A 307 14.13 14.07 9.86
CA PRO A 307 15.20 13.16 10.27
C PRO A 307 14.93 11.69 9.97
N TRP A 308 13.69 11.29 9.71
CA TRP A 308 13.32 9.89 9.44
C TRP A 308 12.99 9.62 7.96
N ALA A 309 13.31 10.53 7.04
CA ALA A 309 13.02 10.35 5.60
C ALA A 309 13.62 9.07 4.98
N SER A 310 14.72 8.56 5.54
CA SER A 310 15.39 7.32 5.11
C SER A 310 15.08 6.11 6.02
N ARG A 311 14.27 6.30 7.07
CA ARG A 311 13.97 5.28 8.09
C ARG A 311 13.01 4.23 7.54
N ARG A 312 13.23 2.96 7.88
CA ARG A 312 12.29 1.87 7.60
C ARG A 312 11.04 2.05 8.48
N GLY A 313 9.88 1.71 7.94
CA GLY A 313 8.65 1.68 8.72
C GLY A 313 7.62 0.76 8.08
N PHE A 314 6.56 0.54 8.84
CA PHE A 314 5.39 -0.26 8.53
C PHE A 314 4.20 0.51 9.07
N ASP A 315 3.00 0.31 8.53
CA ASP A 315 1.79 0.97 9.01
C ASP A 315 1.65 0.87 10.53
N SER A 316 1.75 -0.35 11.07
CA SER A 316 1.65 -0.59 12.51
C SER A 316 2.66 0.21 13.34
N LEU A 317 3.85 0.54 12.82
CA LEU A 317 4.84 1.38 13.48
C LEU A 317 4.55 2.87 13.34
N VAL A 318 4.01 3.28 12.20
CA VAL A 318 3.56 4.66 11.96
C VAL A 318 2.38 4.98 12.89
N GLN A 319 1.46 4.05 13.13
CA GLN A 319 0.36 4.26 14.08
C GLN A 319 0.84 4.51 15.52
N MET A 320 1.96 3.89 15.93
CA MET A 320 2.57 4.14 17.24
C MET A 320 3.26 5.50 17.28
N SER A 321 4.07 5.77 16.25
CA SER A 321 4.86 7.00 16.16
C SER A 321 3.99 8.25 16.05
N SER A 322 2.91 8.15 15.27
CA SER A 322 1.99 9.26 14.99
C SER A 322 0.94 9.48 16.07
N GLY A 323 0.92 8.68 17.13
CA GLY A 323 -0.06 8.79 18.21
C GLY A 323 -1.48 8.37 17.88
N ILE A 324 -1.69 7.67 16.76
CA ILE A 324 -2.96 7.01 16.46
C ILE A 324 -3.28 5.95 17.53
N ALA A 325 -2.31 5.12 17.90
CA ALA A 325 -2.51 4.04 18.86
C ALA A 325 -2.78 4.54 20.30
N ASP A 326 -2.16 5.65 20.70
CA ASP A 326 -2.41 6.30 21.99
C ASP A 326 -3.79 6.98 22.03
N ALA A 327 -4.16 7.70 20.97
CA ALA A 327 -5.49 8.30 20.87
C ALA A 327 -6.60 7.22 20.87
N GLY A 328 -6.38 6.12 20.15
CA GLY A 328 -7.27 4.95 20.19
C GLY A 328 -7.39 4.36 21.59
N ARG A 329 -6.29 4.28 22.34
CA ARG A 329 -6.27 3.79 23.73
C ARG A 329 -7.16 4.65 24.63
N VAL A 330 -7.03 5.98 24.53
CA VAL A 330 -7.86 6.94 25.29
C VAL A 330 -9.34 6.78 24.93
N TRP A 331 -9.65 6.73 23.63
CA TRP A 331 -11.02 6.54 23.13
C TRP A 331 -11.66 5.24 23.62
N ALA A 332 -10.91 4.13 23.56
CA ALA A 332 -11.37 2.82 23.99
C ALA A 332 -11.34 2.62 25.51
N LYS A 333 -10.86 3.61 26.29
CA LYS A 333 -10.62 3.49 27.74
C LYS A 333 -9.76 2.27 28.10
N SER A 334 -8.74 2.01 27.28
CA SER A 334 -7.81 0.90 27.45
C SER A 334 -6.54 1.33 28.20
N ASP A 335 -5.92 0.40 28.91
CA ASP A 335 -4.58 0.59 29.50
C ASP A 335 -3.46 0.25 28.50
N GLN A 336 -3.79 -0.33 27.34
CA GLN A 336 -2.86 -0.78 26.31
C GLN A 336 -3.04 -0.02 24.99
N PRO A 337 -2.00 0.10 24.15
CA PRO A 337 -2.09 0.73 22.83
C PRO A 337 -3.26 0.13 22.04
N THR A 338 -4.08 0.98 21.44
CA THR A 338 -5.23 0.53 20.64
C THR A 338 -5.02 1.02 19.20
N PRO A 339 -4.35 0.22 18.35
CA PRO A 339 -4.15 0.55 16.95
C PRO A 339 -5.48 0.57 16.16
N LEU A 340 -5.42 1.03 14.91
CA LEU A 340 -6.52 0.89 13.98
C LEU A 340 -6.86 -0.60 13.78
N PRO A 341 -8.14 -0.93 13.53
CA PRO A 341 -8.59 -2.32 13.39
C PRO A 341 -8.04 -3.03 12.13
N VAL A 342 -7.34 -2.29 11.26
CA VAL A 342 -6.75 -2.72 9.99
C VAL A 342 -5.50 -1.89 9.69
N GLN A 343 -4.71 -2.30 8.69
CA GLN A 343 -3.58 -1.50 8.18
C GLN A 343 -4.08 -0.38 7.25
N ALA A 344 -4.87 0.54 7.81
CA ALA A 344 -5.58 1.55 7.04
C ALA A 344 -4.64 2.52 6.30
N LEU A 345 -3.46 2.82 6.87
CA LEU A 345 -2.50 3.73 6.25
C LEU A 345 -1.88 3.09 5.01
N ASP A 346 -1.55 1.80 5.08
CA ASP A 346 -1.04 1.03 3.95
C ASP A 346 -2.09 0.97 2.83
N HIS A 347 -3.32 0.54 3.15
CA HIS A 347 -4.38 0.42 2.15
C HIS A 347 -4.71 1.77 1.50
N ALA A 348 -4.95 2.82 2.30
CA ALA A 348 -5.25 4.15 1.79
C ALA A 348 -4.12 4.71 0.91
N THR A 349 -2.86 4.56 1.34
CA THR A 349 -1.71 4.99 0.55
C THR A 349 -1.65 4.21 -0.76
N GLY A 350 -1.94 2.91 -0.76
CA GLY A 350 -1.99 2.09 -1.96
C GLY A 350 -3.05 2.53 -2.96
N TYR A 351 -4.28 2.80 -2.50
CA TYR A 351 -5.34 3.33 -3.36
C TYR A 351 -4.99 4.73 -3.90
N LEU A 352 -4.42 5.61 -3.07
CA LEU A 352 -3.95 6.93 -3.52
C LEU A 352 -2.79 6.84 -4.51
N MET A 353 -1.90 5.86 -4.39
CA MET A 353 -0.88 5.57 -5.39
C MET A 353 -1.51 5.13 -6.72
N ALA A 354 -2.55 4.29 -6.69
CA ALA A 354 -3.25 3.87 -7.91
C ALA A 354 -3.97 5.08 -8.55
N ALA A 355 -4.64 5.92 -7.75
CA ALA A 355 -5.23 7.16 -8.21
C ALA A 355 -4.20 8.11 -8.82
N ALA A 356 -3.02 8.27 -8.21
CA ALA A 356 -1.93 9.06 -8.76
C ALA A 356 -1.45 8.52 -10.12
N ILE A 357 -1.30 7.20 -10.27
CA ILE A 357 -0.93 6.57 -11.55
C ILE A 357 -1.98 6.89 -12.62
N LEU A 358 -3.26 6.68 -12.30
CA LEU A 358 -4.37 6.97 -13.21
C LEU A 358 -4.43 8.45 -13.58
N SER A 359 -4.17 9.34 -12.61
CA SER A 359 -4.14 10.77 -12.82
C SER A 359 -3.03 11.20 -13.78
N ALA A 360 -1.83 10.65 -13.59
CA ALA A 360 -0.71 10.85 -14.50
C ALA A 360 -1.03 10.34 -15.92
N LEU A 361 -1.63 9.15 -16.05
CA LEU A 361 -2.01 8.60 -17.35
C LEU A 361 -3.08 9.46 -18.05
N ALA A 362 -4.06 9.98 -17.30
CA ALA A 362 -5.13 10.79 -17.87
C ALA A 362 -4.63 12.19 -18.29
N GLU A 363 -3.68 12.79 -17.54
CA GLU A 363 -2.99 14.00 -17.99
C GLU A 363 -2.21 13.74 -19.29
N ALA A 364 -1.44 12.64 -19.36
CA ALA A 364 -0.69 12.28 -20.57
C ALA A 364 -1.60 12.07 -21.79
N ALA A 365 -2.71 11.36 -21.60
CA ALA A 365 -3.69 11.11 -22.67
C ALA A 365 -4.30 12.42 -23.20
N SER A 366 -4.39 13.44 -22.34
CA SER A 366 -4.89 14.77 -22.70
C SER A 366 -3.79 15.72 -23.23
N GLY A 367 -2.57 15.23 -23.48
CA GLY A 367 -1.42 16.03 -23.91
C GLY A 367 -0.78 16.89 -22.81
N GLY A 368 -1.12 16.63 -21.54
CA GLY A 368 -0.59 17.32 -20.38
C GLY A 368 0.76 16.76 -19.92
N SER A 369 1.48 17.56 -19.12
CA SER A 369 2.73 17.11 -18.49
C SER A 369 2.44 16.14 -17.34
N VAL A 370 3.25 15.08 -17.27
CA VAL A 370 3.24 14.08 -16.20
C VAL A 370 4.33 14.37 -15.19
N MET A 371 4.05 14.08 -13.92
CA MET A 371 4.99 14.19 -12.82
C MET A 371 5.16 12.84 -12.12
N GLN A 372 6.25 12.66 -11.40
CA GLN A 372 6.49 11.52 -10.53
C GLN A 372 5.76 11.73 -9.20
N ALA A 373 5.04 10.72 -8.72
CA ALA A 373 4.30 10.82 -7.48
C ALA A 373 5.07 10.22 -6.30
N ARG A 374 5.05 10.91 -5.18
CA ARG A 374 5.67 10.51 -3.91
C ARG A 374 4.64 10.54 -2.80
N LEU A 375 4.43 9.43 -2.10
CA LEU A 375 3.48 9.32 -0.99
C LEU A 375 4.18 8.83 0.27
N SER A 376 3.53 8.98 1.43
CA SER A 376 4.02 8.37 2.68
C SER A 376 2.91 7.97 3.63
N LEU A 377 3.16 6.88 4.37
CA LEU A 377 2.20 6.39 5.38
C LEU A 377 1.96 7.44 6.48
N ALA A 378 3.00 8.14 6.92
CA ALA A 378 2.89 9.21 7.91
C ALA A 378 2.03 10.37 7.40
N ARG A 379 2.12 10.74 6.13
CA ARG A 379 1.23 11.77 5.59
C ARG A 379 -0.23 11.30 5.53
N THR A 380 -0.45 10.02 5.20
CA THR A 380 -1.78 9.39 5.25
C THR A 380 -2.33 9.31 6.68
N ALA A 381 -1.47 9.13 7.69
CA ALA A 381 -1.86 9.20 9.09
C ALA A 381 -2.38 10.59 9.48
N GLU A 382 -1.69 11.65 9.01
CA GLU A 382 -2.13 13.03 9.22
C GLU A 382 -3.41 13.35 8.45
N LEU A 383 -3.62 12.77 7.26
CA LEU A 383 -4.90 12.85 6.55
C LEU A 383 -6.00 12.21 7.39
N LEU A 384 -5.83 10.97 7.84
CA LEU A 384 -6.82 10.25 8.65
C LEU A 384 -7.16 11.00 9.94
N ALA A 385 -6.16 11.60 10.60
CA ALA A 385 -6.36 12.38 11.81
C ALA A 385 -7.20 13.65 11.60
N SER A 386 -7.31 14.14 10.36
CA SER A 386 -8.12 15.30 9.99
C SER A 386 -9.52 14.96 9.48
N LEU A 387 -9.82 13.69 9.21
CA LEU A 387 -11.11 13.28 8.67
C LEU A 387 -12.19 13.28 9.76
N ALA A 388 -13.34 13.84 9.41
CA ALA A 388 -14.54 13.71 10.22
C ALA A 388 -15.09 12.28 10.12
N LYS A 389 -15.38 11.67 11.27
CA LYS A 389 -16.04 10.37 11.34
C LYS A 389 -17.56 10.57 11.33
N SER A 390 -18.25 9.80 10.50
CA SER A 390 -19.72 9.81 10.46
C SER A 390 -20.28 9.03 11.64
N GLU A 391 -21.42 9.48 12.16
CA GLU A 391 -22.17 8.71 13.15
C GLU A 391 -22.90 7.55 12.45
N THR A 392 -22.73 6.34 12.96
CA THR A 392 -23.46 5.16 12.51
C THR A 392 -23.65 4.19 13.66
N SER A 393 -24.78 3.48 13.66
CA SER A 393 -25.10 2.43 14.63
C SER A 393 -24.58 1.04 14.25
N GLU A 394 -24.08 0.87 13.03
CA GLU A 394 -23.63 -0.42 12.51
C GLU A 394 -22.11 -0.54 12.45
N ASP A 395 -21.57 -1.57 13.11
CA ASP A 395 -20.15 -1.88 13.11
C ASP A 395 -19.76 -2.86 11.98
N ILE A 396 -18.71 -2.52 11.23
CA ILE A 396 -18.05 -3.38 10.26
C ILE A 396 -16.84 -4.04 10.94
N THR A 397 -17.08 -5.14 11.64
CA THR A 397 -16.00 -5.89 12.33
C THR A 397 -15.37 -6.94 11.42
N GLN A 398 -16.20 -7.70 10.71
CA GLN A 398 -15.78 -8.79 9.82
C GLN A 398 -16.70 -8.94 8.60
N ALA A 399 -16.20 -9.64 7.59
CA ALA A 399 -16.99 -10.02 6.42
C ALA A 399 -17.99 -11.15 6.77
N MET A 400 -19.17 -11.08 6.18
CA MET A 400 -20.23 -12.07 6.24
C MET A 400 -20.25 -12.91 4.95
N PRO A 401 -20.86 -14.11 4.93
CA PRO A 401 -20.93 -14.93 3.72
C PRO A 401 -21.45 -14.18 2.47
N ALA A 402 -22.43 -13.28 2.65
CA ALA A 402 -22.99 -12.48 1.56
C ALA A 402 -22.04 -11.42 0.98
N ASP A 403 -20.95 -11.08 1.68
CA ASP A 403 -19.94 -10.12 1.22
C ASP A 403 -18.97 -10.74 0.19
N PHE A 404 -18.94 -12.07 0.07
CA PHE A 404 -18.07 -12.80 -0.86
C PHE A 404 -18.72 -13.06 -2.21
N SER A 405 -17.89 -13.14 -3.24
CA SER A 405 -18.28 -13.61 -4.58
C SER A 405 -18.61 -15.10 -4.55
N ASP A 406 -19.66 -15.47 -5.30
CA ASP A 406 -20.05 -16.87 -5.49
C ASP A 406 -19.05 -17.63 -6.37
N THR A 407 -18.25 -16.92 -7.17
CA THR A 407 -17.21 -17.53 -8.00
C THR A 407 -16.01 -17.93 -7.13
N PRO A 408 -15.68 -19.23 -7.06
CA PRO A 408 -14.52 -19.68 -6.31
C PRO A 408 -13.23 -19.24 -7.00
N GLU A 409 -12.24 -18.86 -6.21
CA GLU A 409 -10.89 -18.58 -6.65
C GLU A 409 -9.97 -19.76 -6.30
N ASN A 410 -9.24 -20.27 -7.29
CA ASN A 410 -8.20 -21.28 -7.10
C ASN A 410 -6.84 -20.58 -6.94
N SER A 411 -6.51 -20.20 -5.71
CA SER A 411 -5.24 -19.53 -5.39
C SER A 411 -4.06 -20.50 -5.42
N GLY A 412 -2.84 -19.95 -5.34
CA GLY A 412 -1.61 -20.74 -5.22
C GLY A 412 -1.48 -21.60 -3.95
N TRP A 413 -2.40 -21.47 -2.98
CA TRP A 413 -2.44 -22.25 -1.74
C TRP A 413 -3.66 -23.18 -1.65
N GLY A 414 -4.69 -22.94 -2.46
CA GLY A 414 -5.95 -23.68 -2.38
C GLY A 414 -7.15 -22.83 -2.80
N LYS A 415 -8.32 -23.48 -2.78
CA LYS A 415 -9.59 -22.85 -3.13
C LYS A 415 -10.02 -21.83 -2.06
N GLY A 416 -10.75 -20.81 -2.45
CA GLY A 416 -11.42 -19.90 -1.55
C GLY A 416 -12.35 -18.95 -2.28
N HIS A 417 -12.75 -17.88 -1.60
CA HIS A 417 -13.67 -16.87 -2.13
C HIS A 417 -13.13 -15.47 -1.87
N ARG A 418 -13.30 -14.58 -2.84
CA ARG A 418 -12.89 -13.18 -2.76
C ARG A 418 -14.09 -12.30 -2.38
N LEU A 419 -13.86 -11.24 -1.62
CA LEU A 419 -14.86 -10.18 -1.41
C LEU A 419 -15.38 -9.65 -2.76
N LYS A 420 -16.64 -9.24 -2.77
CA LYS A 420 -17.22 -8.52 -3.91
C LYS A 420 -16.46 -7.21 -4.17
N PRO A 421 -16.38 -6.74 -5.42
CA PRO A 421 -15.76 -5.45 -5.75
C PRO A 421 -16.37 -4.29 -4.96
N ALA A 422 -15.52 -3.36 -4.52
CA ALA A 422 -15.97 -2.15 -3.83
C ALA A 422 -16.20 -0.96 -4.77
N LEU A 423 -15.71 -1.02 -6.01
CA LEU A 423 -15.68 0.10 -6.95
C LEU A 423 -16.19 -0.33 -8.33
N SER A 424 -17.06 0.52 -8.88
CA SER A 424 -17.57 0.45 -10.25
C SER A 424 -17.38 1.82 -10.93
N VAL A 425 -16.93 1.82 -12.19
CA VAL A 425 -16.75 3.03 -13.00
C VAL A 425 -17.41 2.81 -14.36
N GLY A 426 -18.67 3.22 -14.49
CA GLY A 426 -19.51 2.90 -15.64
C GLY A 426 -19.59 1.38 -15.89
N LYS A 427 -18.96 0.92 -16.97
CA LYS A 427 -18.88 -0.51 -17.29
C LYS A 427 -17.63 -1.22 -16.75
N ALA A 428 -16.64 -0.47 -16.27
CA ALA A 428 -15.43 -1.02 -15.69
C ALA A 428 -15.70 -1.46 -14.24
N ASN A 429 -15.58 -2.76 -13.98
CA ASN A 429 -15.65 -3.34 -12.65
C ASN A 429 -14.30 -3.97 -12.29
N MET A 430 -13.98 -4.03 -11.00
CA MET A 430 -12.79 -4.73 -10.55
C MET A 430 -12.93 -6.23 -10.83
N ASP A 431 -12.04 -6.77 -11.65
CA ASP A 431 -11.97 -8.17 -12.01
C ASP A 431 -10.52 -8.60 -12.29
N TRP A 432 -10.14 -9.77 -11.77
CA TRP A 432 -8.78 -10.27 -11.78
C TRP A 432 -8.73 -11.63 -12.48
N PRO A 433 -8.27 -11.70 -13.74
CA PRO A 433 -8.20 -12.97 -14.47
C PRO A 433 -7.10 -13.90 -13.93
N LEU A 434 -6.12 -13.35 -13.20
CA LEU A 434 -5.07 -14.13 -12.54
C LEU A 434 -5.38 -14.25 -11.05
N PRO A 435 -5.53 -15.47 -10.50
CA PRO A 435 -5.71 -15.66 -9.07
C PRO A 435 -4.44 -15.28 -8.30
N ALA A 436 -4.56 -15.12 -6.98
CA ALA A 436 -3.38 -14.90 -6.14
C ALA A 436 -2.42 -16.10 -6.27
N SER A 437 -1.15 -15.82 -6.56
CA SER A 437 -0.11 -16.83 -6.78
C SER A 437 1.07 -16.64 -5.82
N LYS A 438 1.81 -17.73 -5.58
CA LYS A 438 3.04 -17.69 -4.79
C LYS A 438 4.09 -16.82 -5.47
N LEU A 439 4.96 -16.19 -4.68
CA LEU A 439 6.13 -15.48 -5.20
C LEU A 439 7.04 -16.44 -5.99
N GLY A 440 7.67 -15.93 -7.05
CA GLY A 440 8.55 -16.73 -7.92
C GLY A 440 7.84 -17.72 -8.84
N SER A 441 6.51 -17.70 -8.92
CA SER A 441 5.73 -18.62 -9.77
C SER A 441 5.76 -18.25 -11.27
N SER A 442 6.27 -17.07 -11.63
CA SER A 442 6.32 -16.57 -12.99
C SER A 442 7.74 -16.27 -13.46
N GLN A 443 7.97 -16.38 -14.76
CA GLN A 443 9.21 -15.96 -15.41
C GLN A 443 9.34 -14.42 -15.44
N PRO A 444 10.55 -13.87 -15.39
CA PRO A 444 10.78 -12.42 -15.35
C PRO A 444 10.69 -11.80 -16.75
N ASN A 445 9.57 -11.96 -17.44
CA ASN A 445 9.30 -11.41 -18.78
C ASN A 445 7.90 -10.81 -18.86
N TRP A 446 7.67 -9.92 -19.83
CA TRP A 446 6.31 -9.51 -20.18
C TRP A 446 5.65 -10.60 -21.04
N PRO A 447 4.34 -10.84 -20.90
CA PRO A 447 3.61 -11.72 -21.81
C PRO A 447 3.82 -11.27 -23.26
N THR A 448 4.07 -12.22 -24.17
CA THR A 448 3.97 -11.93 -25.60
C THR A 448 2.49 -11.66 -25.89
N SER A 449 2.20 -10.52 -26.53
CA SER A 449 0.84 -10.22 -26.99
C SER A 449 0.35 -11.42 -27.81
N LYS A 450 -0.72 -12.08 -27.36
CA LYS A 450 -1.39 -13.08 -28.20
C LYS A 450 -1.86 -12.33 -29.45
N SER A 451 -1.27 -12.68 -30.59
CA SER A 451 -1.67 -12.23 -31.92
C SER A 451 -3.11 -12.56 -32.22
#